data_AF-A0A7V4H141-F1
#
_entry.id   AF-A0A7V4H141-F1
#
_cell.length_a   1.000
_cell.length_b   1.000
_cell.length_c   1.000
_cell.angle_alpha   90.00
_cell.angle_beta   90.00
_cell.angle_gamma   90.00
#
_symmetry.space_group_name_H-M   'P 1'
#
loop_
_entity.id
_entity.type
_entity.pdbx_description
1 polymer ?
#
loop_
_entity_poly.entity_id
_entity_poly.type
_entity_poly.pdbx_seq_one_letter_code
_entity_poly.pdbx_strand_id
1 'polypeptide(L)' 'ENAICGLNVVGLRRAGVSDQDRLELRRLYRFLFRSHRNLREAVAAARSQFVGELGQLLLDFIAASRRGVCAERPRLEPG' A
#
# COMPACT_ATOMS: atom_id res chain seq x y z
N GLU A 1 10.51 -14.81 -8.54
CA GLU A 1 10.40 -13.42 -8.02
C GLU A 1 9.17 -13.31 -7.13
N ASN A 2 9.33 -12.75 -5.93
CA ASN A 2 8.22 -12.49 -5.00
C ASN A 2 7.66 -11.10 -5.28
N ALA A 3 6.36 -11.00 -5.56
CA ALA A 3 5.73 -9.77 -5.99
C ALA A 3 4.35 -9.62 -5.37
N ILE A 4 3.95 -8.37 -5.11
CA ILE A 4 2.64 -8.09 -4.52
C ILE A 4 1.61 -7.99 -5.66
N CYS A 5 0.50 -8.71 -5.53
CA CYS A 5 -0.61 -8.67 -6.51
C CYS A 5 -1.78 -7.78 -6.06
N GLY A 6 -1.78 -7.32 -4.80
CA GLY A 6 -2.79 -6.44 -4.26
C GLY A 6 -2.98 -6.56 -2.75
N LEU A 7 -3.94 -5.80 -2.24
CA LEU A 7 -4.36 -5.84 -0.83
C LEU A 7 -5.21 -7.08 -0.54
N ASN A 8 -4.97 -7.77 0.58
CA ASN A 8 -5.78 -8.91 1.02
C ASN A 8 -7.13 -8.46 1.61
N VAL A 9 -8.05 -8.07 0.74
CA VAL A 9 -9.37 -7.56 1.12
C VAL A 9 -10.19 -8.58 1.90
N VAL A 10 -10.08 -9.87 1.56
CA VAL A 10 -10.79 -10.94 2.26
C VAL A 10 -10.29 -11.06 3.70
N GLY A 11 -8.97 -11.02 3.91
CA GLY A 11 -8.37 -11.00 5.24
C GLY A 11 -8.81 -9.80 6.06
N LEU A 12 -8.79 -8.60 5.47
CA LEU A 12 -9.24 -7.37 6.13
C LEU A 12 -10.73 -7.43 6.50
N ARG A 13 -11.57 -8.02 5.64
CA ARG A 13 -13.00 -8.25 5.94
C ARG A 13 -13.19 -9.18 7.15
N ARG A 14 -12.45 -10.28 7.20
CA ARG A 14 -12.51 -11.23 8.32
C ARG A 14 -11.98 -10.64 9.62
N ALA A 15 -11.01 -9.74 9.54
CA ALA A 15 -10.47 -9.01 10.68
C ALA A 15 -11.39 -7.88 11.19
N GLY A 16 -12.55 -7.65 10.55
CA GLY A 16 -13.50 -6.61 10.98
C GLY A 16 -13.09 -5.18 10.62
N VAL A 17 -12.10 -5.00 9.73
CA VAL A 17 -11.67 -3.67 9.27
C VAL A 17 -12.82 -2.98 8.53
N SER A 18 -13.12 -1.72 8.88
CA SER A 18 -14.27 -1.00 8.32
C SER A 18 -14.15 -0.78 6.81
N ASP A 19 -15.26 -0.53 6.12
CA ASP A 19 -15.23 -0.20 4.69
C ASP A 19 -14.44 1.08 4.39
N GLN A 20 -14.50 2.07 5.28
CA GLN A 20 -13.75 3.32 5.16
C GLN A 20 -12.24 3.06 5.21
N ASP A 21 -11.79 2.28 6.20
CA ASP A 21 -10.37 1.96 6.36
C ASP A 21 -9.87 1.08 5.20
N ARG A 22 -10.68 0.11 4.75
CA ARG A 22 -10.35 -0.70 3.57
C ARG A 22 -10.21 0.18 2.31
N LEU A 23 -11.05 1.19 2.16
CA LEU A 23 -10.98 2.12 1.04
C LEU A 23 -9.72 2.99 1.12
N GLU A 24 -9.39 3.48 2.30
CA GLU A 24 -8.15 4.23 2.56
C GLU A 24 -6.92 3.39 2.21
N LEU A 25 -6.83 2.17 2.76
CA LEU A 25 -5.72 1.24 2.48
C LEU A 25 -5.59 0.91 0.98
N ARG A 26 -6.71 0.77 0.25
CA ARG A 26 -6.69 0.57 -1.21
C ARG A 26 -6.17 1.80 -1.96
N ARG A 27 -6.47 3.01 -1.49
CA ARG A 27 -5.95 4.25 -2.09
C ARG A 27 -4.47 4.40 -1.79
N LEU A 28 -4.08 4.18 -0.54
CA LEU A 28 -2.68 4.20 -0.10
C LEU A 28 -1.83 3.18 -0.86
N TYR A 29 -2.28 1.94 -0.98
CA TYR A 29 -1.59 0.91 -1.77
C TYR A 29 -1.34 1.35 -3.22
N ARG A 30 -2.37 1.90 -3.89
CA ARG A 30 -2.21 2.41 -5.26
C ARG A 30 -1.24 3.59 -5.32
N PHE A 31 -1.33 4.51 -4.36
CA PHE A 31 -0.43 5.66 -4.28
C PHE A 31 1.03 5.25 -4.13
N LEU A 32 1.32 4.24 -3.31
CA LEU A 32 2.69 3.78 -3.05
C LEU A 32 3.30 3.00 -4.20
N PHE A 33 2.52 2.12 -4.85
CA PHE A 33 3.07 1.14 -5.80
C PHE A 33 2.77 1.42 -7.27
N ARG A 34 1.80 2.30 -7.58
CA ARG A 34 1.44 2.67 -8.96
C ARG A 34 1.83 4.08 -9.35
N SER A 35 2.37 4.86 -8.43
CA SER A 35 3.02 6.12 -8.77
C SER A 35 4.41 5.81 -9.32
N HIS A 36 4.81 6.44 -10.42
CA HIS A 36 6.19 6.38 -10.97
C HIS A 36 7.24 7.04 -10.05
N ARG A 37 6.96 7.13 -8.74
CA ARG A 37 7.78 7.80 -7.73
C ARG A 37 8.66 6.80 -7.01
N ASN A 38 9.77 7.28 -6.45
CA ASN A 38 10.53 6.48 -5.50
C ASN A 38 9.65 6.16 -4.29
N LEU A 39 9.67 4.90 -3.82
CA LEU A 39 8.87 4.46 -2.69
C LEU A 39 9.08 5.33 -1.44
N ARG A 40 10.31 5.80 -1.16
CA ARG A 40 10.58 6.69 -0.01
C ARG A 40 9.85 8.02 -0.13
N GLU A 41 9.85 8.61 -1.32
CA GLU A 41 9.13 9.86 -1.59
C GLU A 41 7.62 9.65 -1.55
N ALA A 42 7.14 8.52 -2.06
CA ALA A 42 5.74 8.14 -1.97
C ALA A 42 5.31 7.96 -0.51
N VAL A 43 6.11 7.31 0.34
CA VAL A 43 5.83 7.18 1.77
C VAL A 43 5.77 8.55 2.46
N ALA A 44 6.73 9.44 2.19
CA ALA A 44 6.73 10.79 2.76
C ALA A 44 5.49 11.60 2.34
N ALA A 45 5.13 11.57 1.05
CA ALA A 45 3.96 12.26 0.52
C ALA A 45 2.64 11.64 1.00
N ALA A 46 2.61 10.34 1.25
CA ALA A 46 1.43 9.64 1.75
C ALA A 46 1.10 10.00 3.21
N ARG A 47 2.11 10.30 4.04
CA ARG A 47 1.88 10.62 5.47
C ARG A 47 0.95 11.82 5.69
N SER A 48 0.96 12.81 4.79
CA SER A 48 0.06 13.96 4.89
C SER A 48 -1.32 13.73 4.27
N GLN A 49 -1.48 12.71 3.42
CA GLN A 49 -2.71 12.42 2.69
C GLN A 49 -3.58 11.34 3.34
N PHE A 50 -2.96 10.40 4.05
CA PHE A 50 -3.60 9.24 4.65
C PHE A 50 -3.42 9.30 6.16
N VAL A 51 -4.39 9.87 6.87
CA VAL A 51 -4.31 10.12 8.31
C VAL A 51 -4.94 9.03 9.17
N GLY A 52 -5.58 8.02 8.56
CA GLY A 52 -6.15 6.90 9.28
C GLY A 52 -5.08 6.03 9.94
N GLU A 53 -5.44 5.43 11.08
CA GLU A 53 -4.53 4.65 11.92
C GLU A 53 -3.90 3.48 11.16
N LEU A 54 -4.71 2.71 10.42
CA LEU A 54 -4.21 1.59 9.61
C LEU A 54 -3.33 2.06 8.44
N GLY A 55 -3.61 3.24 7.88
CA GLY A 55 -2.79 3.85 6.84
C GLY A 55 -1.41 4.24 7.36
N GLN A 56 -1.35 4.89 8.52
CA GLN A 56 -0.09 5.25 9.19
C GLN A 56 0.70 4.00 9.60
N LEU A 57 0.02 2.98 10.14
CA LEU A 57 0.65 1.70 10.48
C LEU A 57 1.33 1.05 9.27
N LEU A 58 0.67 1.06 8.10
CA LEU A 58 1.26 0.56 6.87
C LEU A 58 2.49 1.38 6.44
N LEU A 59 2.42 2.71 6.56
CA LEU A 59 3.54 3.60 6.23
C LEU A 59 4.75 3.37 7.14
N ASP A 60 4.51 3.18 8.44
CA ASP A 60 5.56 2.88 9.42
C ASP A 60 6.22 1.54 9.14
N PHE A 61 5.42 0.51 8.82
CA PHE A 61 5.94 -0.80 8.44
C PHE A 61 6.86 -0.73 7.22
N ILE A 62 6.45 0.01 6.18
CA ILE A 62 7.25 0.16 4.95
C ILE A 62 8.53 0.96 5.25
N ALA A 63 8.42 2.05 6.01
CA ALA A 63 9.56 2.89 6.37
C ALA A 63 10.60 2.14 7.21
N ALA A 64 10.16 1.24 8.09
CA ALA A 64 11.04 0.41 8.92
C ALA A 64 11.71 -0.73 8.15
N SER A 65 11.30 -1.02 6.90
CA SER A 65 11.89 -2.13 6.14
C SER A 65 13.31 -1.84 5.68
N ARG A 66 14.26 -2.63 6.19
CA ARG A 66 15.69 -2.54 5.82
C ARG A 66 16.00 -3.05 4.41
N ARG A 67 15.22 -4.01 3.90
CA ARG A 67 15.42 -4.63 2.58
C ARG A 67 14.49 -4.05 1.51
N GLY A 68 13.65 -3.09 1.88
CA GLY A 68 12.53 -2.65 1.05
C GLY A 68 11.35 -3.62 1.09
N VAL A 69 10.35 -3.37 0.25
CA VAL A 69 9.16 -4.21 0.10
C VAL A 69 9.11 -4.72 -1.34
N CYS A 70 8.42 -5.85 -1.55
CA CYS A 70 8.24 -6.40 -2.88
C CYS A 70 7.50 -5.39 -3.78
N ALA A 71 7.93 -5.27 -5.04
CA ALA A 71 7.25 -4.42 -6.01
C ALA A 71 5.90 -5.04 -6.43
N GLU A 72 4.98 -4.20 -6.90
CA GLU A 72 3.78 -4.71 -7.60
C GLU A 72 4.24 -5.40 -8.89
N ARG A 73 3.66 -6.56 -9.22
CA ARG A 73 3.87 -7.17 -10.53
C ARG A 73 3.37 -6.19 -11.59
N PRO A 74 4.18 -5.77 -12.58
CA PRO A 74 3.69 -4.94 -13.66
C PRO A 74 2.51 -5.67 -14.30
N ARG A 75 1.39 -4.98 -14.42
CA ARG A 75 0.26 -5.49 -15.18
C ARG A 75 0.76 -5.61 -16.61
N LEU A 76 0.91 -6.83 -17.12
CA LEU A 76 1.15 -7.04 -18.55
C LEU A 76 -0.02 -6.37 -19.26
N GLU A 77 0.24 -5.22 -19.90
CA GLU A 77 -0.72 -4.58 -20.79
C GLU A 77 -0.94 -5.60 -21.93
N PRO A 78 -2.17 -6.11 -22.14
CA PRO A 78 -2.45 -6.85 -23.36
C PRO A 78 -2.33 -5.84 -24.52
N GLY A 79 -1.38 -6.10 -25.42
CA GLY A 79 -1.27 -5.38 -26.69
C GLY A 79 -2.49 -5.58 -27.58
#